data_AF-A0A3N1INF1-F1
#
_entry.id   AF-A0A3N1INF1-F1
#
_cell.length_a   1.000
_cell.length_b   1.000
_cell.length_c   1.000
_cell.angle_alpha   90.00
_cell.angle_beta   90.00
_cell.angle_gamma   90.00
#
_symmetry.space_group_name_H-M   'P 1'
#
loop_
_entity.id
_entity.type
_entity.pdbx_description
1 polymer ?
#
loop_
_entity_poly.entity_id
_entity_poly.type
_entity_poly.pdbx_seq_one_letter_code
_entity_poly.pdbx_strand_id
1 'polypeptide(L)'
;MDAALLARARELLDDIPTWRLPPAAWSRPGAAVEALATAYGAGDDAALRVAIARLEVLSPNRVERITDPDDVPPPEPLQERLTALVHTIAEPVESTSGTADGDDGR
;
A
#
# COMPACT_ATOMS: atom_id res chain seq x y z
N MET A 1 1.59 14.02 -6.98
CA MET A 1 1.17 13.39 -5.72
C MET A 1 1.95 13.96 -4.56
N ASP A 2 1.25 14.17 -3.45
CA ASP A 2 1.77 14.73 -2.20
C ASP A 2 2.72 13.75 -1.50
N ALA A 3 3.92 14.20 -1.13
CA ALA A 3 4.95 13.32 -0.56
C ALA A 3 4.60 12.81 0.84
N ALA A 4 3.93 13.62 1.66
CA ALA A 4 3.48 13.20 2.98
C ALA A 4 2.38 12.13 2.86
N LEU A 5 1.53 12.24 1.85
CA LEU A 5 0.51 11.26 1.54
C LEU A 5 1.11 9.91 1.10
N LEU A 6 2.13 9.94 0.27
CA LEU A 6 2.88 8.75 -0.15
C LEU A 6 3.59 8.06 1.01
N ALA A 7 4.25 8.85 1.87
CA ALA A 7 4.88 8.32 3.08
C ALA A 7 3.85 7.63 3.98
N ARG A 8 2.68 8.25 4.19
CA ARG A 8 1.61 7.66 5.00
C ARG A 8 1.03 6.38 4.39
N ALA A 9 0.82 6.35 3.08
CA ALA A 9 0.42 5.14 2.37
C ALA A 9 1.42 4.01 2.61
N ARG A 10 2.72 4.31 2.47
CA ARG A 10 3.80 3.33 2.63
C ARG A 10 3.86 2.75 4.03
N GLU A 11 3.73 3.58 5.07
CA GLU A 11 3.68 3.13 6.46
C GLU A 11 2.52 2.15 6.69
N LEU A 12 1.32 2.47 6.20
CA LEU A 12 0.16 1.58 6.36
C LEU A 12 0.34 0.27 5.61
N LEU A 13 0.88 0.31 4.39
CA LEU A 13 1.14 -0.90 3.61
C LEU A 13 2.18 -1.81 4.30
N ASP A 14 3.16 -1.24 5.03
CA ASP A 14 4.13 -1.99 5.84
C ASP A 14 3.50 -2.61 7.09
N ASP A 15 2.49 -1.96 7.66
CA ASP A 15 1.81 -2.39 8.88
C ASP A 15 0.83 -3.55 8.62
N ILE A 16 0.12 -3.56 7.47
CA ILE A 16 -0.93 -4.55 7.17
C ILE A 16 -0.47 -6.03 7.29
N PRO A 17 0.73 -6.45 6.86
CA PRO A 17 1.22 -7.82 7.05
C PRO A 17 1.25 -8.28 8.53
N THR A 18 1.35 -7.32 9.45
CA THR A 18 1.34 -7.59 10.90
C THR A 18 -0.08 -7.76 11.44
N TRP A 19 -1.10 -7.33 10.70
CA TRP A 19 -2.49 -7.41 11.15
C TRP A 19 -2.94 -8.87 11.27
N ARG A 20 -3.81 -9.08 12.24
CA ARG A 20 -4.44 -10.35 12.55
C ARG A 20 -5.93 -10.06 12.60
N LEU A 21 -6.66 -10.64 11.66
CA LEU A 21 -8.09 -10.44 11.46
C LEU A 21 -8.76 -11.79 11.14
N PRO A 22 -10.04 -11.98 11.48
CA PRO A 22 -10.79 -13.14 11.01
C PRO A 22 -10.84 -13.17 9.47
N PRO A 23 -10.90 -14.35 8.82
CA PRO A 23 -10.85 -14.47 7.37
C PRO A 23 -11.87 -13.57 6.64
N ALA A 24 -13.10 -13.48 7.15
CA ALA A 24 -14.17 -12.66 6.57
C ALA A 24 -13.94 -11.14 6.71
N ALA A 25 -13.13 -10.71 7.68
CA ALA A 25 -12.85 -9.29 7.91
C ALA A 25 -11.84 -8.73 6.90
N TRP A 26 -11.03 -9.58 6.26
CA TRP A 26 -10.01 -9.19 5.27
C TRP A 26 -10.57 -8.59 3.99
N SER A 27 -11.86 -8.81 3.67
CA SER A 27 -12.48 -8.22 2.48
C SER A 27 -12.44 -6.69 2.48
N ARG A 28 -12.58 -6.04 3.64
CA ARG A 28 -12.58 -4.56 3.72
C ARG A 28 -11.17 -3.97 3.56
N PRO A 29 -10.13 -4.43 4.28
CA PRO A 29 -8.76 -4.03 4.01
C PRO A 29 -8.34 -4.29 2.56
N GLY A 30 -8.69 -5.46 2.01
CA GLY A 30 -8.39 -5.80 0.62
C GLY A 30 -8.97 -4.79 -0.37
N ALA A 31 -10.25 -4.44 -0.23
CA ALA A 31 -10.88 -3.43 -1.09
C ALA A 31 -10.26 -2.03 -0.94
N ALA A 32 -9.81 -1.66 0.26
CA ALA A 32 -9.15 -0.39 0.50
C ALA A 32 -7.74 -0.34 -0.13
N VAL A 33 -7.00 -1.46 -0.10
CA VAL A 33 -5.70 -1.60 -0.80
C VAL A 33 -5.87 -1.50 -2.31
N GLU A 34 -6.87 -2.15 -2.90
CA GLU A 34 -7.15 -2.04 -4.35
C GLU A 34 -7.53 -0.59 -4.74
N ALA A 35 -8.31 0.10 -3.90
CA ALA A 35 -8.65 1.50 -4.12
C ALA A 35 -7.41 2.41 -4.02
N LEU A 36 -6.50 2.13 -3.09
CA LEU A 36 -5.22 2.82 -2.94
C LEU A 36 -4.37 2.65 -4.20
N ALA A 37 -4.23 1.41 -4.69
CA ALA A 37 -3.50 1.10 -5.92
C ALA A 37 -4.06 1.87 -7.13
N THR A 38 -5.39 1.88 -7.27
CA THR A 38 -6.09 2.58 -8.34
C THR A 38 -5.84 4.09 -8.27
N ALA A 39 -5.98 4.68 -7.09
CA ALA A 39 -5.74 6.11 -6.88
C ALA A 39 -4.28 6.50 -7.16
N TYR A 40 -3.33 5.66 -6.73
CA TYR A 40 -1.91 5.85 -7.01
C TYR A 40 -1.62 5.85 -8.52
N GLY A 41 -2.09 4.82 -9.24
CA GLY A 41 -1.89 4.72 -10.69
C GLY A 41 -2.56 5.84 -11.49
N ALA A 42 -3.65 6.41 -10.98
CA ALA A 42 -4.36 7.53 -11.59
C ALA A 42 -3.78 8.91 -11.24
N GLY A 43 -2.85 9.00 -10.27
CA GLY A 43 -2.38 10.29 -9.77
C GLY A 43 -3.40 11.06 -8.92
N ASP A 44 -4.42 10.38 -8.37
CA ASP A 44 -5.55 11.01 -7.68
C ASP A 44 -5.30 11.14 -6.17
N ASP A 45 -4.75 12.29 -5.78
CA ASP A 45 -4.44 12.61 -4.38
C ASP A 45 -5.69 12.64 -3.46
N ALA A 46 -6.89 12.90 -4.00
CA ALA A 46 -8.12 12.92 -3.20
C ALA A 46 -8.60 11.49 -2.91
N ALA A 47 -8.65 10.65 -3.94
CA ALA A 47 -8.98 9.23 -3.80
C ALA A 47 -7.95 8.50 -2.93
N LEU A 48 -6.66 8.85 -3.06
CA LEU A 48 -5.58 8.28 -2.26
C LEU A 48 -5.74 8.61 -0.77
N ARG A 49 -6.06 9.88 -0.42
CA ARG A 49 -6.39 10.28 0.96
C ARG A 49 -7.57 9.48 1.53
N VAL A 50 -8.62 9.26 0.74
CA VAL A 50 -9.79 8.49 1.17
C VAL A 50 -9.42 7.02 1.42
N ALA A 51 -8.61 6.41 0.56
CA ALA A 51 -8.18 5.03 0.74
C ALA A 51 -7.30 4.85 2.00
N ILE A 52 -6.37 5.77 2.24
CA ILE A 52 -5.53 5.81 3.45
C ILE A 52 -6.41 5.91 4.71
N ALA A 53 -7.33 6.87 4.76
CA ALA A 53 -8.21 7.05 5.92
C ALA A 53 -9.05 5.79 6.20
N ARG A 54 -9.50 5.07 5.16
CA ARG A 54 -10.21 3.79 5.32
C ARG A 54 -9.33 2.72 5.95
N LEU A 55 -8.08 2.59 5.52
CA LEU A 55 -7.13 1.64 6.11
C LEU A 55 -6.84 1.99 7.58
N GLU A 56 -6.70 3.27 7.92
CA GLU A 56 -6.48 3.69 9.31
C GLU A 56 -7.65 3.32 10.22
N VAL A 57 -8.89 3.49 9.75
CA VAL A 57 -10.11 3.09 10.48
C VAL A 57 -10.18 1.56 10.66
N LEU A 58 -9.66 0.79 9.71
CA LEU A 58 -9.66 -0.67 9.73
C LEU A 58 -8.49 -1.28 10.51
N SER A 59 -7.48 -0.48 10.88
CA SER A 59 -6.27 -0.98 11.55
C SER A 59 -6.59 -1.56 12.94
N PRO A 60 -6.13 -2.80 13.24
CA PRO A 60 -6.36 -3.44 14.53
C PRO A 60 -5.49 -2.86 15.66
N ASN A 61 -4.37 -2.18 15.33
CA ASN A 61 -3.38 -1.68 16.30
C ASN A 61 -3.89 -0.57 17.25
N ARG A 62 -5.12 -0.06 17.06
CA ARG A 62 -5.71 1.00 17.90
C ARG A 62 -6.47 0.47 19.12
N VAL A 63 -6.79 -0.82 19.16
CA VAL A 63 -7.56 -1.43 20.24
C VAL A 63 -6.72 -2.56 20.82
N GLU A 64 -6.46 -2.53 22.12
CA GLU A 64 -5.81 -3.61 22.86
C GLU A 64 -6.70 -4.85 22.78
N ARG A 65 -6.59 -5.58 21.66
CA ARG A 65 -7.49 -6.66 21.30
C ARG A 65 -6.88 -7.97 21.79
N ILE A 66 -7.67 -8.73 22.54
CA ILE A 66 -7.36 -10.12 22.86
C ILE A 66 -7.32 -10.88 21.53
N THR A 67 -6.15 -11.38 21.15
CA THR A 67 -5.96 -12.18 19.93
C THR A 67 -6.93 -13.36 19.95
N ASP A 68 -7.79 -13.46 18.93
CA ASP A 68 -8.69 -14.57 18.77
C ASP A 68 -7.96 -15.71 18.05
N PRO A 69 -8.19 -16.99 18.39
CA PRO A 69 -7.58 -18.12 17.69
C PRO A 69 -7.94 -18.20 16.19
N ASP A 70 -9.02 -17.54 15.75
CA ASP A 70 -9.42 -17.47 14.34
C ASP A 70 -8.74 -16.31 13.57
N ASP A 71 -7.99 -15.44 14.25
CA ASP A 71 -7.28 -14.35 13.59
C ASP A 71 -6.12 -14.88 12.73
N VAL A 72 -6.21 -14.60 11.42
CA VAL A 72 -5.22 -15.03 10.43
C VAL A 72 -4.47 -13.83 9.83
N PRO A 73 -3.23 -14.04 9.33
CA PRO A 73 -2.56 -13.04 8.49
C PRO A 73 -3.36 -12.73 7.22
N PRO A 74 -2.99 -11.66 6.48
CA PRO A 74 -3.63 -11.35 5.21
C PRO A 74 -3.60 -12.54 4.25
N PRO A 75 -4.67 -12.78 3.47
CA PRO A 75 -4.67 -13.83 2.46
C PRO A 75 -3.56 -13.60 1.43
N GLU A 76 -2.96 -14.67 0.90
CA GLU A 76 -1.87 -14.62 -0.11
C GLU A 76 -2.08 -13.58 -1.24
N PRO A 77 -3.24 -13.52 -1.92
CA PRO A 77 -3.45 -12.54 -2.99
C PRO A 77 -3.37 -11.08 -2.52
N LEU A 78 -3.61 -10.81 -1.23
CA LEU A 78 -3.44 -9.48 -0.65
C LEU A 78 -1.96 -9.24 -0.29
N GLN A 79 -1.24 -10.25 0.21
CA GLN A 79 0.19 -10.14 0.52
C GLN A 79 1.03 -9.79 -0.72
N GLU A 80 0.76 -10.44 -1.86
CA GLU A 80 1.43 -10.16 -3.13
C GLU A 80 1.21 -8.70 -3.58
N ARG A 81 -0.02 -8.20 -3.45
CA ARG A 81 -0.38 -6.81 -3.78
C ARG A 81 0.32 -5.80 -2.88
N LEU A 82 0.34 -6.07 -1.56
CA LEU A 82 1.04 -5.21 -0.60
C LEU A 82 2.50 -5.09 -0.97
N THR A 83 3.16 -6.22 -1.23
CA THR A 83 4.56 -6.27 -1.67
C THR A 83 4.77 -5.43 -2.92
N ALA A 84 3.96 -5.64 -3.96
CA ALA A 84 4.07 -4.89 -5.21
C ALA A 84 3.92 -3.37 -5.00
N LEU A 85 2.88 -2.94 -4.27
CA LEU A 85 2.60 -1.52 -4.02
C LEU A 85 3.69 -0.84 -3.19
N VAL A 86 4.22 -1.54 -2.20
CA VAL A 86 5.33 -1.07 -1.37
C VAL A 86 6.56 -0.75 -2.23
N HIS A 87 6.90 -1.63 -3.17
CA HIS A 87 8.00 -1.40 -4.09
C HIS A 87 7.70 -0.23 -5.04
N THR A 88 6.50 -0.19 -5.64
CA THR A 88 6.12 0.86 -6.59
C THR A 88 6.07 2.27 -5.97
N ILE A 89 5.65 2.39 -4.70
CA ILE A 89 5.59 3.70 -4.00
C ILE A 89 6.97 4.13 -3.49
N ALA A 90 7.87 3.18 -3.19
CA ALA A 90 9.21 3.45 -2.68
C ALA A 90 10.18 3.93 -3.76
N GLU A 91 9.95 3.54 -5.01
CA GLU A 91 10.69 4.08 -6.14
C GLU A 91 10.13 5.49 -6.43
N PRO A 92 10.85 6.59 -6.11
CA PRO A 92 10.54 7.82 -6.81
C PRO A 92 10.61 7.46 -8.27
N VAL A 93 9.63 7.87 -9.07
CA VAL A 93 9.70 7.70 -10.51
C VAL A 93 11.02 8.34 -10.97
N GLU A 94 12.07 7.53 -11.08
CA GLU A 94 13.22 7.82 -11.89
C GLU A 94 12.61 7.81 -13.27
N SER A 95 12.06 8.98 -13.61
CA SER A 95 11.68 9.35 -14.95
C SER A 95 12.90 8.96 -15.75
N THR A 96 12.75 7.92 -16.56
CA THR A 96 13.78 7.40 -17.44
C THR A 96 14.25 8.56 -18.29
N SER A 97 15.27 9.26 -17.81
CA SER A 97 15.90 10.41 -18.41
C SER A 97 17.33 10.01 -18.60
N GLY A 98 17.63 9.55 -19.82
CA GLY A 98 18.99 9.41 -20.32
C GLY A 98 19.54 7.99 -20.38
N THR A 99 19.03 7.18 -21.31
CA THR A 99 19.94 6.36 -22.13
C THR A 99 19.98 6.97 -23.52
N ALA A 100 20.67 8.10 -23.60
CA ALA A 100 21.39 8.52 -24.78
C ALA A 100 22.86 8.70 -24.34
N ASP A 101 23.44 7.59 -23.86
CA ASP A 101 24.89 7.38 -23.84
C ASP A 101 25.19 6.81 -25.24
N GLY A 102 25.75 7.56 -26.16
CA GLY A 102 27.11 8.07 -26.14
C GLY A 102 27.68 7.82 -27.53
N ASP A 103 27.44 8.78 -28.42
CA ASP A 103 28.33 9.04 -29.55
C ASP A 103 29.67 9.49 -28.96
N ASP A 104 30.73 8.69 -29.08
CA ASP A 104 32.10 9.16 -29.39
C ASP A 104 33.10 8.00 -29.62
N GLY A 105 33.75 8.02 -30.78
CA GLY A 105 35.21 7.84 -30.83
C GLY A 105 35.80 6.48 -31.22
N ARG A 106 35.99 6.24 -32.54
CA ARG A 106 37.32 6.30 -33.21
C ARG A 106 37.24 6.06 -34.72
#